data_AF-A0A9X7NQC9-F1
#
_entry.id   AF-A0A9X7NQC9-F1
#
_cell.length_a   1.000
_cell.length_b   1.000
_cell.length_c   1.000
_cell.angle_alpha   90.00
_cell.angle_beta   90.00
_cell.angle_gamma   90.00
#
_symmetry.space_group_name_H-M   'P 1'
#
loop_
_entity.id
_entity.type
_entity.pdbx_description
1 polymer ?
#
loop_
_entity_poly.entity_id
_entity_poly.type
_entity_poly.pdbx_seq_one_letter_code
_entity_poly.pdbx_strand_id
1 'polypeptide(L)'
;MKKRIDIEKLLKWAYCDELPKGGNSSSGRAGSAWASIESFMQLLTKIDDNEYGVVPTLSPLDGEPNDDALRVHEAVCDLDMLQIDFPLDWNPVPEIADFPECDHVLSAARFGIGCRRKTAAELVRKHAILGGCPDWEGDVPAREVVRNGNGAPIWYQMRITHSLDESGNAVEFRSETEDGWNRNTKAPKVGAYQKFILKPDPTGLIIARGEYQIWRSCLDILTEELAEKLTSWALTPSPRAACPWEGEGWHGPRILNDLRFYS
;
A
#
# COMPACT_ATOMS: atom_id res chain seq x y z
N MET A 1 1.55 -23.86 29.13
CA MET A 1 0.65 -22.69 29.16
C MET A 1 1.18 -21.68 28.15
N LYS A 2 0.35 -21.24 27.21
CA LYS A 2 0.76 -20.29 26.15
C LYS A 2 1.03 -18.90 26.73
N LYS A 3 2.06 -18.20 26.24
CA LYS A 3 2.33 -16.79 26.59
C LYS A 3 1.55 -15.87 25.66
N ARG A 4 1.00 -14.77 26.19
CA ARG A 4 0.29 -13.79 25.34
C ARG A 4 1.26 -12.92 24.55
N ILE A 5 0.95 -12.68 23.28
CA ILE A 5 1.70 -11.80 22.38
C ILE A 5 0.75 -11.20 21.34
N ASP A 6 0.98 -9.96 20.91
CA ASP A 6 0.27 -9.39 19.77
C ASP A 6 0.95 -9.76 18.45
N ILE A 7 0.19 -9.76 17.35
CA ILE A 7 0.69 -10.18 16.03
C ILE A 7 1.91 -9.40 15.56
N GLU A 8 1.99 -8.09 15.83
CA GLU A 8 3.14 -7.27 15.44
C GLU A 8 4.42 -7.72 16.17
N LYS A 9 4.32 -7.97 17.49
CA LYS A 9 5.44 -8.50 18.28
C LYS A 9 5.81 -9.93 17.88
N LEU A 10 4.84 -10.79 17.56
CA LEU A 10 5.09 -12.15 17.09
C LEU A 10 5.88 -12.13 15.77
N LEU A 11 5.45 -11.31 14.81
CA LEU A 11 6.13 -11.16 13.53
C LEU A 11 7.55 -10.63 13.72
N LYS A 12 7.73 -9.61 14.57
CA LYS A 12 9.06 -9.09 14.88
C LYS A 12 9.96 -10.16 15.51
N TRP A 13 9.46 -10.89 16.51
CA TRP A 13 10.21 -12.00 17.11
C TRP A 13 10.58 -13.06 16.07
N ALA A 14 9.64 -13.48 15.23
CA ALA A 14 9.90 -14.46 14.19
C ALA A 14 11.01 -13.97 13.23
N TYR A 15 10.87 -12.79 12.65
CA TYR A 15 11.79 -12.30 11.61
C TYR A 15 13.11 -11.73 12.14
N CYS A 16 13.17 -11.24 13.38
CA CYS A 16 14.39 -10.66 13.94
C CYS A 16 15.16 -11.61 14.86
N ASP A 17 14.47 -12.52 15.56
CA ASP A 17 15.08 -13.32 16.62
C ASP A 17 15.18 -14.80 16.25
N GLU A 18 14.21 -15.37 15.52
CA GLU A 18 14.16 -16.82 15.25
C GLU A 18 14.58 -17.23 13.84
N LEU A 19 13.95 -16.68 12.81
CA LEU A 19 14.23 -17.02 11.41
C LEU A 19 15.69 -16.74 10.98
N PRO A 20 16.38 -15.72 11.53
CA PRO A 20 17.82 -15.55 11.30
C PRO A 20 18.68 -16.75 11.72
N LYS A 21 18.19 -17.61 12.63
CA LYS A 21 18.91 -18.83 13.05
C LYS A 21 18.94 -19.88 11.95
N GLY A 22 18.02 -19.80 11.00
CA GLY A 22 18.00 -20.67 9.82
C GLY A 22 19.19 -20.35 8.94
N GLY A 23 20.07 -21.34 8.76
CA GLY A 23 21.24 -21.20 7.89
C GLY A 23 20.86 -20.97 6.43
N ASN A 24 21.82 -20.56 5.59
CA ASN A 24 21.60 -20.48 4.14
C ASN A 24 21.39 -21.89 3.57
N SER A 25 20.15 -22.24 3.27
CA SER A 25 19.77 -23.47 2.58
C SER A 25 20.03 -23.36 1.07
N SER A 26 21.26 -23.06 0.66
CA SER A 26 21.67 -23.38 -0.72
C SER A 26 21.90 -24.89 -0.82
N SER A 27 20.82 -25.63 -1.07
CA SER A 27 20.80 -27.01 -1.60
C SER A 27 21.73 -28.03 -0.92
N GLY A 28 21.17 -28.84 -0.02
CA GLY A 28 21.55 -30.25 0.11
C GLY A 28 22.97 -30.57 0.61
N ARG A 29 23.42 -29.91 1.67
CA ARG A 29 24.48 -30.37 2.60
C ARG A 29 24.44 -29.44 3.81
N ALA A 30 24.59 -29.97 5.01
CA ALA A 30 24.74 -29.18 6.23
C ALA A 30 25.82 -28.11 6.01
N GLY A 31 25.40 -26.87 5.75
CA GLY A 31 26.28 -25.75 5.47
C GLY A 31 26.91 -25.32 6.78
N SER A 32 28.05 -25.91 7.12
CA SER A 32 28.81 -25.51 8.31
C SER A 32 29.11 -24.01 8.26
N ALA A 33 29.25 -23.36 9.43
CA ALA A 33 29.65 -21.96 9.55
C ALA A 33 30.88 -21.59 8.68
N TRP A 34 31.73 -22.57 8.37
CA TRP A 34 32.86 -22.43 7.45
C TRP A 34 32.46 -22.15 6.00
N ALA A 35 31.35 -22.66 5.49
CA ALA A 35 30.89 -22.40 4.13
C ALA A 35 30.41 -20.95 3.94
N SER A 36 29.81 -20.36 4.98
CA SER A 36 29.45 -18.95 5.01
C SER A 36 30.70 -18.05 5.05
N ILE A 37 31.70 -18.42 5.86
CA ILE A 37 33.01 -17.74 5.90
C ILE A 37 33.75 -17.87 4.56
N GLU A 38 33.73 -19.05 3.92
CA GLU A 38 34.37 -19.30 2.64
C GLU A 38 33.72 -18.48 1.51
N SER A 39 32.38 -18.38 1.50
CA SER A 39 31.65 -17.52 0.57
C SER A 39 31.96 -16.04 0.78
N PHE A 40 32.03 -15.58 2.04
CA PHE A 40 32.47 -14.21 2.38
C PHE A 40 33.92 -13.95 1.95
N MET A 41 34.83 -14.91 2.14
CA MET A 41 36.23 -14.79 1.70
C MET A 41 36.36 -14.77 0.17
N GLN A 42 35.52 -15.50 -0.56
CA GLN A 42 35.52 -15.52 -2.02
C GLN A 42 34.91 -14.26 -2.65
N LEU A 43 33.82 -13.76 -2.07
CA LEU A 43 33.06 -12.65 -2.65
C LEU A 43 33.44 -11.29 -2.06
N LEU A 44 34.17 -11.27 -0.93
CA LEU A 44 34.47 -10.08 -0.12
C LEU A 44 33.23 -9.24 0.26
N THR A 45 32.04 -9.85 0.13
CA THR A 45 30.75 -9.27 0.50
C THR A 45 29.89 -10.37 1.10
N LYS A 46 29.01 -10.01 2.04
CA LYS A 46 28.03 -10.95 2.60
C LYS A 46 27.01 -11.26 1.50
N ILE A 47 26.72 -12.54 1.25
CA ILE A 47 25.58 -12.93 0.41
C ILE A 47 24.32 -12.58 1.19
N ASP A 48 23.50 -11.69 0.60
CA ASP A 48 22.31 -11.11 1.21
C ASP A 48 21.21 -12.16 1.38
N ASP A 49 20.67 -12.19 2.60
CA ASP A 49 19.54 -12.96 3.12
C ASP A 49 19.63 -14.50 3.11
N ASN A 50 19.04 -15.12 4.14
CA ASN A 50 18.73 -16.55 4.17
C ASN A 50 17.41 -16.82 3.42
N GLU A 51 16.95 -18.08 3.42
CA GLU A 51 15.71 -18.48 2.71
C GLU A 51 14.45 -17.72 3.15
N TYR A 52 14.48 -17.11 4.34
CA TYR A 52 13.37 -16.35 4.90
C TYR A 52 13.43 -14.84 4.56
N GLY A 53 14.43 -14.40 3.79
CA GLY A 53 14.62 -13.00 3.44
C GLY A 53 15.19 -12.16 4.60
N VAL A 54 15.93 -12.79 5.52
CA VAL A 54 16.58 -12.11 6.65
C VAL A 54 18.05 -12.46 6.76
N VAL A 55 18.82 -11.54 7.34
CA VAL A 55 20.26 -11.72 7.53
C VAL A 55 20.52 -12.87 8.53
N PRO A 56 21.19 -13.96 8.13
CA PRO A 56 21.42 -15.10 9.03
C PRO A 56 22.36 -14.72 10.19
N THR A 57 22.11 -15.32 11.34
CA THR A 57 23.01 -15.28 12.50
C THR A 57 24.30 -16.02 12.19
N LEU A 58 25.43 -15.49 12.67
CA LEU A 58 26.74 -16.14 12.52
C LEU A 58 27.09 -17.07 13.69
N SER A 59 26.21 -17.19 14.69
CA SER A 59 26.43 -17.96 15.92
C SER A 59 25.94 -19.40 15.74
N PRO A 60 26.82 -20.41 15.78
CA PRO A 60 26.42 -21.82 15.73
C PRO A 60 25.74 -22.31 17.01
N LEU A 61 25.63 -21.46 18.05
CA LEU A 61 25.00 -21.80 19.33
C LEU A 61 23.50 -21.50 19.35
N ASP A 62 22.99 -20.78 18.37
CA ASP A 62 21.62 -20.26 18.41
C ASP A 62 20.57 -21.33 18.09
N GLY A 63 21.00 -22.50 17.61
CA GLY A 63 20.15 -23.65 17.30
C GLY A 63 19.32 -23.46 16.03
N GLU A 64 18.35 -24.35 15.81
CA GLU A 64 17.40 -24.24 14.70
C GLU A 64 16.29 -23.23 15.02
N PRO A 65 15.69 -22.58 14.01
CA PRO A 65 14.51 -21.74 14.20
C PRO A 65 13.39 -22.47 14.95
N ASN A 66 12.67 -21.73 15.79
CA ASN A 66 11.49 -22.27 16.46
C ASN A 66 10.39 -22.67 15.46
N ASP A 67 9.73 -23.83 15.66
CA ASP A 67 8.66 -24.30 14.78
C ASP A 67 7.49 -23.30 14.66
N ASP A 68 7.19 -22.52 15.69
CA ASP A 68 6.16 -21.46 15.62
C ASP A 68 6.61 -20.33 14.68
N ALA A 69 7.90 -20.00 14.62
CA ALA A 69 8.43 -18.99 13.69
C ALA A 69 8.39 -19.49 12.24
N LEU A 70 8.65 -20.78 12.01
CA LEU A 70 8.50 -21.40 10.69
C LEU A 70 7.04 -21.32 10.20
N ARG A 71 6.06 -21.63 11.08
CA ARG A 71 4.62 -21.49 10.77
C ARG A 71 4.22 -20.05 10.48
N VAL A 72 4.79 -19.09 11.21
CA VAL A 72 4.59 -17.66 10.94
C VAL A 72 5.09 -17.31 9.54
N HIS A 73 6.26 -17.79 9.15
CA HIS A 73 6.82 -17.52 7.82
C HIS A 73 5.94 -18.10 6.70
N GLU A 74 5.51 -19.36 6.85
CA GLU A 74 4.61 -20.03 5.90
C GLU A 74 3.31 -19.22 5.71
N ALA A 75 2.63 -18.86 6.80
CA ALA A 75 1.41 -18.05 6.74
C ALA A 75 1.64 -16.66 6.11
N VAL A 76 2.81 -16.06 6.33
CA VAL A 76 3.15 -14.78 5.67
C VAL A 76 3.35 -14.98 4.17
N CYS A 77 3.99 -16.07 3.73
CA CYS A 77 4.13 -16.38 2.30
C CYS A 77 2.78 -16.64 1.62
N ASP A 78 1.84 -17.27 2.32
CA ASP A 78 0.49 -17.52 1.80
C ASP A 78 -0.31 -16.25 1.53
N LEU A 79 0.06 -15.10 2.12
CA LEU A 79 -0.55 -13.81 1.79
C LEU A 79 -0.39 -13.41 0.33
N ASP A 80 0.64 -13.91 -0.36
CA ASP A 80 0.88 -13.60 -1.77
C ASP A 80 -0.11 -14.30 -2.70
N MET A 81 -0.85 -15.28 -2.19
CA MET A 81 -1.95 -15.93 -2.89
C MET A 81 -3.26 -15.12 -2.84
N LEU A 82 -3.33 -14.09 -1.99
CA LEU A 82 -4.53 -13.27 -1.84
C LEU A 82 -4.70 -12.34 -3.04
N GLN A 83 -5.93 -12.26 -3.53
CA GLN A 83 -6.33 -11.23 -4.48
C GLN A 83 -6.73 -9.98 -3.70
N ILE A 84 -6.07 -8.86 -3.97
CA ILE A 84 -6.41 -7.58 -3.37
C ILE A 84 -7.46 -6.92 -4.26
N ASP A 85 -8.67 -6.79 -3.73
CA ASP A 85 -9.74 -6.01 -4.35
C ASP A 85 -10.19 -4.88 -3.43
N PHE A 86 -10.66 -3.79 -4.03
CA PHE A 86 -11.15 -2.61 -3.33
C PHE A 86 -12.62 -2.40 -3.70
N PRO A 87 -13.52 -2.27 -2.71
CA PRO A 87 -14.93 -2.05 -3.00
C PRO A 87 -15.13 -0.72 -3.74
N LEU A 88 -16.24 -0.60 -4.47
CA LEU A 88 -16.50 0.55 -5.31
C LEU A 88 -16.55 1.87 -4.53
N ASP A 89 -16.96 1.82 -3.27
CA ASP A 89 -17.02 2.93 -2.31
C ASP A 89 -15.73 3.11 -1.50
N TRP A 90 -14.66 2.37 -1.80
CA TRP A 90 -13.38 2.50 -1.12
C TRP A 90 -12.80 3.91 -1.27
N ASN A 91 -12.74 4.65 -0.16
CA ASN A 91 -12.11 5.96 -0.10
C ASN A 91 -11.22 6.05 1.15
N PRO A 92 -9.89 5.97 1.01
CA PRO A 92 -8.97 6.13 2.12
C PRO A 92 -8.72 7.62 2.47
N VAL A 93 -9.24 8.58 1.71
CA VAL A 93 -9.11 10.02 1.95
C VAL A 93 -10.51 10.66 2.03
N PRO A 94 -11.28 10.39 3.10
CA PRO A 94 -12.64 10.91 3.25
C PRO A 94 -12.70 12.44 3.24
N GLU A 95 -11.60 13.12 3.58
CA GLU A 95 -11.50 14.58 3.65
C GLU A 95 -11.74 15.29 2.32
N ILE A 96 -11.57 14.58 1.20
CA ILE A 96 -11.75 15.11 -0.16
C ILE A 96 -12.93 14.46 -0.90
N ALA A 97 -13.74 13.64 -0.21
CA ALA A 97 -14.84 12.88 -0.82
C ALA A 97 -15.87 13.75 -1.57
N ASP A 98 -16.06 14.99 -1.14
CA ASP A 98 -17.04 15.92 -1.72
C ASP A 98 -16.55 16.57 -3.04
N PHE A 99 -15.31 16.31 -3.46
CA PHE A 99 -14.74 16.91 -4.68
C PHE A 99 -14.87 15.95 -5.87
N PRO A 100 -15.61 16.32 -6.94
CA PRO A 100 -15.78 15.46 -8.12
C PRO A 100 -14.46 15.07 -8.80
N GLU A 101 -13.42 15.90 -8.65
CA GLU A 101 -12.09 15.64 -9.16
C GLU A 101 -11.43 14.40 -8.51
N CYS A 102 -11.92 13.95 -7.36
CA CYS A 102 -11.38 12.80 -6.63
C CYS A 102 -11.73 11.45 -7.26
N ASP A 103 -12.86 11.30 -7.94
CA ASP A 103 -13.29 10.00 -8.48
C ASP A 103 -12.26 9.41 -9.45
N HIS A 104 -11.74 10.25 -10.35
CA HIS A 104 -10.71 9.86 -11.30
C HIS A 104 -9.39 9.51 -10.62
N VAL A 105 -9.01 10.26 -9.58
CA VAL A 105 -7.79 9.99 -8.81
C VAL A 105 -7.93 8.69 -8.03
N LEU A 106 -9.05 8.45 -7.35
CA LEU A 106 -9.33 7.22 -6.61
C LEU A 106 -9.29 6.01 -7.55
N SER A 107 -9.91 6.11 -8.73
CA SER A 107 -9.87 5.05 -9.75
C SER A 107 -8.44 4.76 -10.23
N ALA A 108 -7.66 5.80 -10.55
CA ALA A 108 -6.27 5.65 -10.95
C ALA A 108 -5.39 5.05 -9.84
N ALA A 109 -5.63 5.45 -8.59
CA ALA A 109 -4.89 4.94 -7.44
C ALA A 109 -5.23 3.47 -7.13
N ARG A 110 -6.49 3.05 -7.26
CA ARG A 110 -6.89 1.62 -7.15
C ARG A 110 -6.10 0.77 -8.14
N PHE A 111 -6.07 1.19 -9.39
CA PHE A 111 -5.27 0.53 -10.42
C PHE A 111 -3.77 0.53 -10.09
N GLY A 112 -3.26 1.68 -9.63
CA GLY A 112 -1.87 1.83 -9.22
C GLY A 112 -1.45 0.92 -8.08
N ILE A 113 -2.33 0.68 -7.10
CA ILE A 113 -2.09 -0.25 -5.98
C ILE A 113 -2.15 -1.71 -6.48
N GLY A 114 -3.16 -2.07 -7.27
CA GLY A 114 -3.30 -3.41 -7.84
C GLY A 114 -2.16 -3.81 -8.79
N CYS A 115 -1.50 -2.85 -9.43
CA CYS A 115 -0.35 -3.08 -10.31
C CYS A 115 1.02 -2.95 -9.61
N ARG A 116 1.09 -2.87 -8.28
CA ARG A 116 2.37 -2.70 -7.57
C ARG A 116 3.27 -3.93 -7.68
N ARG A 117 4.58 -3.66 -7.63
CA ARG A 117 5.65 -4.67 -7.62
C ARG A 117 5.79 -5.40 -6.28
N LYS A 118 5.30 -4.82 -5.18
CA LYS A 118 5.46 -5.39 -3.84
C LYS A 118 4.26 -6.22 -3.45
N THR A 119 4.51 -7.43 -2.98
CA THR A 119 3.45 -8.34 -2.55
C THR A 119 2.98 -8.03 -1.13
N ALA A 120 1.85 -8.60 -0.72
CA ALA A 120 1.33 -8.45 0.64
C ALA A 120 2.32 -9.02 1.68
N ALA A 121 2.95 -10.16 1.38
CA ALA A 121 3.96 -10.76 2.24
C ALA A 121 5.19 -9.86 2.37
N GLU A 122 5.68 -9.25 1.28
CA GLU A 122 6.81 -8.32 1.34
C GLU A 122 6.50 -7.10 2.22
N LEU A 123 5.28 -6.57 2.14
CA LEU A 123 4.84 -5.45 2.96
C LEU A 123 4.85 -5.81 4.45
N VAL A 124 4.32 -6.98 4.81
CA VAL A 124 4.34 -7.50 6.19
C VAL A 124 5.77 -7.74 6.67
N ARG A 125 6.61 -8.44 5.89
CA ARG A 125 8.01 -8.73 6.23
C ARG A 125 8.80 -7.46 6.49
N LYS A 126 8.69 -6.47 5.59
CA LYS A 126 9.36 -5.16 5.73
C LYS A 126 9.07 -4.53 7.08
N HIS A 127 7.80 -4.49 7.50
CA HIS A 127 7.41 -3.86 8.76
C HIS A 127 7.63 -4.73 10.00
N ALA A 128 7.71 -6.05 9.85
CA ALA A 128 8.18 -6.94 10.90
C ALA A 128 9.67 -6.70 11.23
N ILE A 129 10.50 -6.54 10.19
CA ILE A 129 11.96 -6.37 10.30
C ILE A 129 12.31 -4.94 10.73
N LEU A 130 11.84 -3.93 10.00
CA LEU A 130 12.17 -2.52 10.28
C LEU A 130 11.42 -1.99 11.53
N GLY A 131 10.31 -2.63 11.89
CA GLY A 131 9.35 -2.14 12.87
C GLY A 131 8.43 -1.05 12.30
N GLY A 132 7.48 -0.64 13.14
CA GLY A 132 6.47 0.37 12.77
C GLY A 132 5.39 -0.18 11.85
N CYS A 133 4.78 0.71 11.07
CA CYS A 133 3.73 0.41 10.10
C CYS A 133 3.98 1.19 8.81
N PRO A 134 3.27 0.90 7.71
CA PRO A 134 3.30 1.77 6.54
C PRO A 134 2.99 3.21 6.94
N ASP A 135 3.72 4.14 6.32
CA ASP A 135 3.51 5.56 6.55
C ASP A 135 2.20 5.97 5.88
N TRP A 136 1.19 6.28 6.68
CA TRP A 136 -0.15 6.68 6.25
C TRP A 136 -0.39 8.18 6.43
N GLU A 137 0.56 8.87 7.06
CA GLU A 137 0.47 10.30 7.31
C GLU A 137 0.78 11.08 6.03
N GLY A 138 0.18 12.26 5.90
CA GLY A 138 0.45 13.16 4.79
C GLY A 138 -0.50 14.34 4.77
N ASP A 139 -0.14 15.33 3.98
CA ASP A 139 -0.91 16.55 3.82
C ASP A 139 -2.24 16.27 3.12
N VAL A 140 -3.34 16.68 3.76
CA VAL A 140 -4.68 16.57 3.18
C VAL A 140 -4.80 17.55 2.00
N PRO A 141 -5.12 17.07 0.79
CA PRO A 141 -5.25 17.91 -0.38
C PRO A 141 -6.36 18.94 -0.24
N ALA A 142 -6.05 20.20 -0.53
CA ALA A 142 -7.02 21.27 -0.65
C ALA A 142 -7.41 21.47 -2.12
N ARG A 143 -8.69 21.82 -2.34
CA ARG A 143 -9.19 22.20 -3.66
C ARG A 143 -8.76 23.63 -3.99
N GLU A 144 -7.93 23.78 -5.02
CA GLU A 144 -7.44 25.06 -5.49
C GLU A 144 -7.92 25.37 -6.90
N VAL A 145 -8.24 26.65 -7.16
CA VAL A 145 -8.51 27.13 -8.52
C VAL A 145 -7.22 27.13 -9.34
N VAL A 146 -7.28 26.66 -10.58
CA VAL A 146 -6.15 26.72 -11.53
C VAL A 146 -5.82 28.18 -11.84
N ARG A 147 -4.54 28.54 -11.69
CA ARG A 147 -4.02 29.90 -11.87
C ARG A 147 -3.00 29.93 -13.00
N ASN A 148 -2.96 31.05 -13.72
CA ASN A 148 -1.91 31.32 -14.71
C ASN A 148 -0.57 31.67 -14.04
N GLY A 149 0.49 31.87 -14.83
CA GLY A 149 1.82 32.23 -14.33
C GLY A 149 1.89 33.54 -13.53
N ASN A 150 0.86 34.39 -13.60
CA ASN A 150 0.75 35.64 -12.82
C ASN A 150 -0.10 35.47 -11.55
N GLY A 151 -0.52 34.24 -11.22
CA GLY A 151 -1.33 33.93 -10.04
C GLY A 151 -2.83 34.27 -10.17
N ALA A 152 -3.29 34.73 -11.34
CA ALA A 152 -4.71 35.01 -11.56
C ALA A 152 -5.48 33.72 -11.96
N PRO A 153 -6.75 33.54 -11.52
CA PRO A 153 -7.57 32.41 -11.95
C PRO A 153 -7.72 32.32 -13.46
N ILE A 154 -7.61 31.11 -14.01
CA ILE A 154 -7.91 30.85 -15.43
C ILE A 154 -9.41 30.66 -15.60
N TRP A 155 -9.97 31.36 -16.57
CA TRP A 155 -11.37 31.22 -16.98
C TRP A 155 -11.43 30.46 -18.29
N TYR A 156 -12.08 29.30 -18.26
CA TYR A 156 -12.28 28.42 -19.40
C TYR A 156 -13.63 28.70 -20.03
N GLN A 157 -13.73 28.53 -21.34
CA GLN A 157 -14.98 28.60 -22.07
C GLN A 157 -15.11 27.38 -22.98
N MET A 158 -16.27 26.73 -22.92
CA MET A 158 -16.63 25.68 -23.86
C MET A 158 -17.07 26.31 -25.19
N ARG A 159 -16.38 25.99 -26.27
CA ARG A 159 -16.74 26.40 -27.64
C ARG A 159 -17.19 25.19 -28.42
N ILE A 160 -18.39 25.28 -29.01
CA ILE A 160 -18.91 24.29 -29.95
C ILE A 160 -18.50 24.76 -31.35
N THR A 161 -17.76 23.92 -32.07
CA THR A 161 -17.35 24.16 -33.46
C THR A 161 -17.93 23.06 -34.33
N HIS A 162 -18.53 23.39 -35.46
CA HIS A 162 -19.06 22.39 -36.38
C HIS A 162 -18.03 22.18 -37.48
N SER A 163 -17.61 20.93 -37.72
CA SER A 163 -16.82 20.60 -38.91
C SER A 163 -17.41 19.38 -39.60
N LEU A 164 -17.09 19.22 -40.88
CA LEU A 164 -17.56 18.09 -41.66
C LEU A 164 -16.69 16.87 -41.36
N ASP A 165 -17.30 15.70 -41.15
CA ASP A 165 -16.59 14.43 -41.14
C ASP A 165 -16.14 14.04 -42.56
N GLU A 166 -15.41 12.93 -42.68
CA GLU A 166 -14.94 12.39 -43.97
C GLU A 166 -16.09 12.04 -44.94
N SER A 167 -17.31 11.92 -44.44
CA SER A 167 -18.53 11.62 -45.20
C SER A 167 -19.37 12.88 -45.52
N GLY A 168 -18.91 14.07 -45.12
CA GLY A 168 -19.61 15.35 -45.36
C GLY A 168 -20.75 15.66 -44.40
N ASN A 169 -20.90 14.93 -43.29
CA ASN A 169 -21.88 15.25 -42.25
C ASN A 169 -21.30 16.28 -41.28
N ALA A 170 -22.13 17.23 -40.83
CA ALA A 170 -21.73 18.15 -39.78
C ALA A 170 -21.60 17.41 -38.44
N VAL A 171 -20.40 17.43 -37.87
CA VAL A 171 -20.09 16.91 -36.54
C VAL A 171 -19.77 18.07 -35.61
N GLU A 172 -20.35 18.04 -34.42
CA GLU A 172 -20.10 19.02 -33.36
C GLU A 172 -18.86 18.64 -32.55
N PHE A 173 -17.87 19.52 -32.56
CA PHE A 173 -16.66 19.43 -31.76
C PHE A 173 -16.74 20.40 -30.58
N ARG A 174 -16.75 19.85 -29.38
CA ARG A 174 -16.64 20.63 -28.14
C ARG A 174 -15.16 20.81 -27.84
N SER A 175 -14.70 22.05 -27.94
CA SER A 175 -13.32 22.44 -27.64
C SER A 175 -13.31 23.44 -26.49
N GLU A 176 -12.44 23.22 -25.52
CA GLU A 176 -12.27 24.14 -24.39
C GLU A 176 -11.12 25.12 -24.69
N THR A 177 -11.30 26.38 -24.32
CA THR A 177 -10.30 27.43 -24.53
C THR A 177 -10.10 28.27 -23.26
N GLU A 178 -8.87 28.74 -23.02
CA GLU A 178 -8.51 29.63 -21.89
C GLU A 178 -8.86 31.12 -22.15
N ASP A 179 -9.84 31.39 -23.01
CA ASP A 179 -10.31 32.75 -23.36
C ASP A 179 -11.66 33.06 -22.68
N GLY A 180 -11.92 32.50 -21.50
CA GLY A 180 -13.16 32.76 -20.76
C GLY A 180 -13.19 34.13 -20.06
N TRP A 181 -12.08 34.87 -20.05
CA TRP A 181 -11.99 36.19 -19.40
C TRP A 181 -12.14 37.34 -20.40
N ASN A 182 -13.03 38.29 -20.13
CA ASN A 182 -13.17 39.50 -20.94
C ASN A 182 -12.28 40.63 -20.39
N ARG A 183 -11.24 41.00 -21.17
CA ARG A 183 -10.29 42.06 -20.79
C ARG A 183 -10.91 43.46 -20.73
N ASN A 184 -11.95 43.72 -21.52
CA ASN A 184 -12.58 45.04 -21.61
C ASN A 184 -13.51 45.29 -20.42
N THR A 185 -14.35 44.30 -20.09
CA THR A 185 -15.31 44.41 -18.98
C THR A 185 -14.72 44.01 -17.63
N LYS A 186 -13.48 43.49 -17.61
CA LYS A 186 -12.81 42.91 -16.42
C LYS A 186 -13.70 41.90 -15.69
N ALA A 187 -14.39 41.06 -16.46
CA ALA A 187 -15.37 40.10 -15.96
C ALA A 187 -15.29 38.78 -16.75
N PRO A 188 -15.73 37.65 -16.18
CA PRO A 188 -15.86 36.41 -16.93
C PRO A 188 -16.92 36.53 -18.04
N LYS A 189 -16.69 35.87 -19.17
CA LYS A 189 -17.67 35.75 -20.26
C LYS A 189 -18.85 34.87 -19.81
N VAL A 190 -19.99 35.03 -20.47
CA VAL A 190 -21.16 34.19 -20.21
C VAL A 190 -20.82 32.73 -20.49
N GLY A 191 -21.08 31.86 -19.51
CA GLY A 191 -20.74 30.43 -19.58
C GLY A 191 -19.26 30.12 -19.36
N ALA A 192 -18.43 31.10 -18.98
CA ALA A 192 -17.08 30.84 -18.53
C ALA A 192 -17.08 30.21 -17.14
N TYR A 193 -16.17 29.26 -16.91
CA TYR A 193 -16.05 28.54 -15.66
C TYR A 193 -14.58 28.39 -15.25
N GLN A 194 -14.35 28.02 -14.00
CA GLN A 194 -13.01 27.77 -13.46
C GLN A 194 -12.79 26.28 -13.28
N LYS A 195 -11.56 25.84 -13.50
CA LYS A 195 -11.11 24.49 -13.15
C LYS A 195 -10.46 24.49 -11.79
N PHE A 196 -10.54 23.34 -11.15
CA PHE A 196 -9.92 23.09 -9.86
C PHE A 196 -8.93 21.93 -9.97
N ILE A 197 -7.94 21.98 -9.09
CA ILE A 197 -6.96 20.92 -8.86
C ILE A 197 -6.85 20.68 -7.37
N LEU A 198 -6.37 19.50 -6.99
CA LEU A 198 -6.08 19.16 -5.61
C LEU A 198 -4.60 19.39 -5.33
N LYS A 199 -4.28 20.08 -4.23
CA LYS A 199 -2.91 20.33 -3.79
C LYS A 199 -2.70 19.99 -2.31
N PRO A 200 -1.67 19.21 -1.96
CA PRO A 200 -0.77 18.49 -2.87
C PRO A 200 -1.52 17.42 -3.68
N ASP A 201 -0.82 16.78 -4.63
CA ASP A 201 -1.43 15.70 -5.41
C ASP A 201 -1.91 14.57 -4.47
N PRO A 202 -3.22 14.23 -4.48
CA PRO A 202 -3.81 13.24 -3.57
C PRO A 202 -3.27 11.82 -3.75
N THR A 203 -2.70 11.48 -4.90
CA THR A 203 -2.32 10.10 -5.26
C THR A 203 -1.38 9.49 -4.23
N GLY A 204 -0.39 10.26 -3.77
CA GLY A 204 0.58 9.79 -2.76
C GLY A 204 -0.09 9.40 -1.45
N LEU A 205 -1.01 10.24 -0.95
CA LEU A 205 -1.74 9.98 0.29
C LEU A 205 -2.71 8.79 0.17
N ILE A 206 -3.42 8.68 -0.96
CA ILE A 206 -4.33 7.56 -1.23
C ILE A 206 -3.57 6.23 -1.21
N ILE A 207 -2.41 6.20 -1.88
CA ILE A 207 -1.53 5.04 -1.91
C ILE A 207 -1.04 4.69 -0.50
N ALA A 208 -0.52 5.68 0.23
CA ALA A 208 0.02 5.51 1.58
C ALA A 208 -1.01 4.87 2.53
N ARG A 209 -2.22 5.44 2.55
CA ARG A 209 -3.34 4.93 3.35
C ARG A 209 -3.86 3.57 2.85
N GLY A 210 -3.84 3.32 1.54
CA GLY A 210 -4.18 2.02 0.97
C GLY A 210 -3.19 0.91 1.35
N GLU A 211 -1.88 1.18 1.31
CA GLU A 211 -0.85 0.23 1.79
C GLU A 211 -1.01 -0.07 3.27
N TYR A 212 -1.30 0.96 4.08
CA TYR A 212 -1.60 0.75 5.50
C TYR A 212 -2.79 -0.20 5.70
N GLN A 213 -3.89 0.01 4.96
CA GLN A 213 -5.07 -0.85 5.04
C GLN A 213 -4.79 -2.29 4.62
N ILE A 214 -4.04 -2.51 3.52
CA ILE A 214 -3.61 -3.85 3.12
C ILE A 214 -2.81 -4.51 4.24
N TRP A 215 -1.76 -3.84 4.71
CA TRP A 215 -0.90 -4.34 5.78
C TRP A 215 -1.71 -4.69 7.03
N ARG A 216 -2.61 -3.80 7.46
CA ARG A 216 -3.42 -4.01 8.66
C ARG A 216 -4.39 -5.17 8.48
N SER A 217 -5.02 -5.32 7.31
CA SER A 217 -5.89 -6.47 7.01
C SER A 217 -5.10 -7.79 7.00
N CYS A 218 -3.87 -7.80 6.47
CA CYS A 218 -3.00 -8.97 6.56
C CYS A 218 -2.71 -9.37 8.01
N LEU A 219 -2.53 -8.41 8.93
CA LEU A 219 -2.34 -8.73 10.34
C LEU A 219 -3.58 -9.39 10.97
N ASP A 220 -4.80 -9.02 10.56
CA ASP A 220 -6.02 -9.69 11.03
C ASP A 220 -6.11 -11.12 10.50
N ILE A 221 -5.86 -11.31 9.20
CA ILE A 221 -5.82 -12.64 8.56
C ILE A 221 -4.81 -13.55 9.26
N LEU A 222 -3.57 -13.08 9.44
CA LEU A 222 -2.52 -13.82 10.13
C LEU A 222 -2.90 -14.12 11.58
N THR A 223 -3.59 -13.20 12.26
CA THR A 223 -4.04 -13.42 13.65
C THR A 223 -5.03 -14.57 13.72
N GLU A 224 -6.03 -14.59 12.84
CA GLU A 224 -7.03 -15.65 12.78
C GLU A 224 -6.39 -16.99 12.39
N GLU A 225 -5.54 -16.98 11.38
CA GLU A 225 -4.92 -18.19 10.84
C GLU A 225 -3.96 -18.86 11.85
N LEU A 226 -3.19 -18.06 12.59
CA LEU A 226 -2.16 -18.57 13.51
C LEU A 226 -2.70 -18.87 14.91
N ALA A 227 -3.87 -18.36 15.30
CA ALA A 227 -4.40 -18.45 16.67
C ALA A 227 -4.37 -19.88 17.25
N GLU A 228 -4.72 -20.89 16.43
CA GLU A 228 -4.76 -22.30 16.82
C GLU A 228 -3.53 -23.10 16.37
N LYS A 229 -2.73 -22.58 15.44
CA LYS A 229 -1.54 -23.27 14.88
C LYS A 229 -0.29 -23.14 15.74
N LEU A 230 -0.20 -22.11 16.57
CA LEU A 230 0.97 -21.84 17.42
C LEU A 230 0.95 -22.69 18.70
N THR A 231 2.12 -23.15 19.13
CA THR A 231 2.28 -24.00 20.32
C THR A 231 2.65 -23.21 21.57
N SER A 232 3.50 -22.18 21.40
CA SER A 232 4.10 -21.41 22.49
C SER A 232 3.32 -20.13 22.82
N TRP A 233 2.58 -19.61 21.84
CA TRP A 233 1.96 -18.29 21.90
C TRP A 233 0.44 -18.33 21.87
N ALA A 234 -0.19 -17.47 22.67
CA ALA A 234 -1.60 -17.12 22.63
C ALA A 234 -1.71 -15.75 21.97
N LEU A 235 -2.16 -15.74 20.73
CA LEU A 235 -2.11 -14.57 19.87
C LEU A 235 -3.23 -13.58 20.21
N THR A 236 -2.91 -12.29 20.05
CA THR A 236 -3.87 -11.19 20.14
C THR A 236 -3.77 -10.31 18.89
N PRO A 237 -4.87 -9.70 18.43
CA PRO A 237 -4.86 -8.82 17.25
C PRO A 237 -3.94 -7.61 17.43
N SER A 238 -3.60 -6.96 16.32
CA SER A 238 -2.88 -5.68 16.37
C SER A 238 -3.75 -4.63 17.09
N PRO A 239 -3.17 -3.84 18.01
CA PRO A 239 -3.89 -2.78 18.71
C PRO A 239 -4.20 -1.57 17.80
N ARG A 240 -3.64 -1.52 16.59
CA ARG A 240 -3.79 -0.38 15.69
C ARG A 240 -5.17 -0.35 15.07
N ALA A 241 -5.73 0.86 14.95
CA ALA A 241 -6.97 1.09 14.23
C ALA A 241 -6.83 0.74 12.74
N ALA A 242 -7.93 0.29 12.13
CA ALA A 242 -7.97 -0.03 10.70
C ALA A 242 -7.78 1.22 9.81
N CYS A 243 -8.25 2.38 10.28
CA CYS A 243 -8.17 3.66 9.59
C CYS A 243 -7.75 4.74 10.61
N PRO A 244 -6.46 4.85 10.98
CA PRO A 244 -6.00 5.74 12.05
C PRO A 244 -6.28 7.23 11.76
N TRP A 245 -6.39 7.61 10.49
CA TRP A 245 -6.76 8.96 10.06
C TRP A 245 -8.23 9.32 10.33
N GLU A 246 -9.11 8.34 10.58
CA GLU A 246 -10.52 8.59 10.97
C GLU A 246 -10.64 8.91 12.48
N GLY A 247 -9.54 8.88 13.24
CA GLY A 247 -9.50 9.05 14.69
C GLY A 247 -9.66 7.72 15.46
N GLU A 248 -9.92 7.80 16.77
CA GLU A 248 -10.19 6.64 17.63
C GLU A 248 -11.59 6.07 17.34
N GLY A 249 -11.72 5.41 16.18
CA GLY A 249 -13.03 5.13 15.59
C GLY A 249 -13.29 3.71 15.14
N TRP A 250 -12.35 2.75 15.18
CA TRP A 250 -12.66 1.35 14.85
C TRP A 250 -11.49 0.38 15.12
N HIS A 251 -11.71 -0.65 15.95
CA HIS A 251 -10.72 -1.71 16.27
C HIS A 251 -11.12 -3.11 15.72
N GLY A 252 -12.16 -3.20 14.89
CA GLY A 252 -12.62 -4.48 14.32
C GLY A 252 -12.14 -4.70 12.88
N PRO A 253 -12.11 -5.95 12.39
CA PRO A 253 -11.84 -6.22 10.99
C PRO A 253 -12.91 -5.56 10.11
N ARG A 254 -12.50 -4.72 9.15
CA ARG A 254 -13.35 -4.42 7.98
C ARG A 254 -13.12 -5.55 7.00
N ILE A 255 -14.04 -6.51 6.96
CA ILE A 255 -14.04 -7.53 5.93
C ILE A 255 -14.25 -6.79 4.61
N LEU A 256 -13.20 -6.68 3.80
CA LEU A 256 -13.32 -6.44 2.37
C LEU A 256 -14.06 -7.66 1.81
N ASN A 257 -15.38 -7.58 1.67
CA ASN A 257 -16.18 -8.67 1.13
C ASN A 257 -15.75 -8.92 -0.33
N ASP A 258 -14.88 -9.89 -0.58
CA ASP A 258 -15.22 -11.26 -1.02
C ASP A 258 -13.92 -12.01 -1.40
N LEU A 259 -13.27 -12.68 -0.44
CA LEU A 259 -12.17 -13.63 -0.70
C LEU A 259 -12.73 -15.06 -0.77
N ARG A 260 -13.64 -15.32 -1.71
CA ARG A 260 -14.13 -16.68 -1.97
C ARG A 260 -13.77 -17.12 -3.38
N PHE A 261 -12.91 -18.13 -3.40
CA PHE A 261 -12.55 -18.96 -4.55
C PHE A 261 -13.75 -19.19 -5.47
N TYR A 262 -13.67 -18.67 -6.68
CA TYR A 262 -14.39 -19.25 -7.81
C TYR A 262 -13.55 -20.41 -8.33
N SER A 263 -14.08 -21.62 -8.09
CA SER A 263 -13.70 -22.89 -8.70
C SER A 263 -13.66 -22.84 -10.22
#